data_AF-A0A1M3LHX2-F1
#
_entry.id   AF-A0A1M3LHX2-F1
#
_cell.length_a   1.000
_cell.length_b   1.000
_cell.length_c   1.000
_cell.angle_alpha   90.00
_cell.angle_beta   90.00
_cell.angle_gamma   90.00
#
_symmetry.space_group_name_H-M   'P 1'
#
loop_
_entity.id
_entity.type
_entity.pdbx_description
1 polymer ?
#
loop_
_entity_poly.entity_id
_entity_poly.type
_entity_poly.pdbx_seq_one_letter_code
_entity_poly.pdbx_strand_id
1 'polypeptide(L)'
;MSVPRQVSQDLEKASSMVMTARRLLATGTTIDLTALEGRIKGVCDQVVELPRDLGKGLIPALEKLIGDLDRLAEMVAERMDPPGAVAPVPGRTIDGNE
;
A
#
# COMPACT_ATOMS: atom_id res chain seq x y z
N MET A 1 17.42 25.30 -2.30
CA MET A 1 17.32 24.63 -0.99
C MET A 1 17.25 23.14 -1.26
N SER A 2 17.93 22.31 -0.46
CA SER A 2 17.95 20.86 -0.66
C SER A 2 16.99 20.17 0.29
N VAL A 3 16.39 19.06 -0.13
CA VAL A 3 15.53 18.24 0.72
C VAL A 3 16.31 17.81 1.97
N PRO A 4 15.72 17.88 3.18
CA PRO A 4 16.39 17.39 4.37
C PRO A 4 16.65 15.89 4.24
N ARG A 5 17.92 15.49 4.42
CA ARG A 5 18.37 14.09 4.31
C ARG A 5 17.54 13.12 5.16
N GLN A 6 17.04 13.60 6.30
CA GLN A 6 16.22 12.79 7.21
C GLN A 6 14.94 12.29 6.53
N VAL A 7 14.23 13.15 5.79
CA VAL A 7 12.97 12.78 5.13
C VAL A 7 13.23 11.77 4.01
N SER A 8 14.30 11.95 3.24
CA SER A 8 14.72 10.99 2.21
C SER A 8 15.07 9.63 2.82
N GLN A 9 15.83 9.59 3.91
CA GLN A 9 16.15 8.35 4.63
C GLN A 9 14.92 7.68 5.23
N ASP A 10 13.97 8.47 5.74
CA ASP A 10 12.76 7.95 6.32
C ASP A 10 11.86 7.30 5.27
N LEU A 11 11.79 7.90 4.09
CA LEU A 11 11.07 7.38 2.92
C LEU A 11 11.74 6.12 2.33
N GLU A 12 13.07 6.07 2.25
CA GLU A 12 13.81 4.86 1.87
C GLU A 12 13.55 3.69 2.83
N LYS A 13 13.55 3.96 4.14
CA LYS A 13 13.22 2.96 5.17
C LYS A 13 11.78 2.46 5.02
N ALA A 14 10.82 3.35 4.77
CA ALA A 14 9.44 2.97 4.52
C ALA A 14 9.33 2.04 3.30
N SER A 15 9.97 2.39 2.18
CA SER A 15 9.99 1.55 0.98
C SER A 15 10.62 0.16 1.24
N SER A 16 11.71 0.10 2.01
CA SER A 16 12.33 -1.17 2.41
C SER A 16 11.41 -2.05 3.27
N MET A 17 10.67 -1.44 4.20
CA MET A 17 9.66 -2.15 5.00
C MET A 17 8.54 -2.70 4.12
N VAL A 18 8.03 -1.92 3.16
CA VAL A 18 7.00 -2.39 2.21
C VAL A 18 7.50 -3.57 1.38
N MET A 19 8.73 -3.50 0.84
CA MET A 19 9.31 -4.61 0.09
C MET A 19 9.47 -5.87 0.95
N THR A 20 9.88 -5.72 2.20
CA THR A 20 10.01 -6.83 3.15
C THR A 20 8.64 -7.45 3.47
N ALA A 21 7.65 -6.61 3.77
CA ALA A 21 6.27 -7.01 4.00
C ALA A 21 5.71 -7.82 2.82
N ARG A 22 5.90 -7.34 1.58
CA ARG A 22 5.48 -8.06 0.38
C ARG A 22 6.16 -9.41 0.22
N ARG A 23 7.46 -9.52 0.51
CA ARG A 23 8.19 -10.80 0.48
C ARG A 23 7.66 -11.79 1.51
N LEU A 24 7.49 -11.34 2.75
CA LEU A 24 6.95 -12.17 3.83
C LEU A 24 5.52 -12.61 3.55
N LEU A 25 4.70 -11.70 3.01
CA LEU A 25 3.40 -12.09 2.49
C LEU A 25 3.58 -13.16 1.41
N ALA A 26 4.38 -12.98 0.36
CA ALA A 26 4.54 -13.99 -0.69
C ALA A 26 4.92 -15.40 -0.15
N THR A 27 5.63 -15.51 0.98
CA THR A 27 5.97 -16.79 1.62
C THR A 27 4.86 -17.39 2.50
N GLY A 28 3.68 -16.78 2.55
CA GLY A 28 2.55 -17.23 3.38
C GLY A 28 2.59 -16.72 4.82
N THR A 29 3.51 -15.81 5.14
CA THR A 29 3.68 -15.31 6.51
C THR A 29 2.67 -14.19 6.79
N THR A 30 1.97 -14.30 7.91
CA THR A 30 1.16 -13.20 8.46
C THR A 30 2.07 -12.12 9.01
N ILE A 31 1.78 -10.86 8.67
CA ILE A 31 2.58 -9.72 9.09
C ILE A 31 1.72 -8.70 9.81
N ASP A 32 2.28 -8.06 10.84
CA ASP A 32 1.70 -6.87 11.44
C ASP A 32 2.18 -5.62 10.68
N LEU A 33 1.22 -4.82 10.19
CA LEU A 33 1.50 -3.60 9.43
C LEU A 33 1.48 -2.33 10.30
N THR A 34 1.19 -2.44 11.61
CA THR A 34 1.11 -1.29 12.52
C THR A 34 2.39 -0.44 12.51
N ALA A 35 3.55 -1.10 12.52
CA ALA A 35 4.84 -0.41 12.46
C ALA A 35 5.07 0.32 11.13
N LEU A 36 4.59 -0.25 10.02
CA LEU A 36 4.67 0.37 8.70
C LEU A 36 3.76 1.60 8.61
N GLU A 37 2.53 1.49 9.11
CA GLU A 37 1.57 2.60 9.15
C GLU A 37 2.13 3.80 9.94
N GLY A 38 2.62 3.54 11.17
CA GLY A 38 3.22 4.60 11.99
C GLY A 38 4.41 5.27 11.31
N ARG A 39 5.20 4.52 10.54
CA ARG A 39 6.33 5.05 9.79
C ARG A 39 5.90 5.93 8.63
N ILE A 40 4.92 5.49 7.84
CA ILE A 40 4.38 6.25 6.71
C ILE A 40 3.76 7.56 7.21
N LYS A 41 2.97 7.49 8.29
CA LYS A 41 2.38 8.67 8.91
C LYS A 41 3.45 9.69 9.28
N GLY A 42 4.53 9.25 9.92
CA GLY A 42 5.65 10.14 10.27
C GLY A 42 6.31 10.80 9.05
N VAL A 43 6.47 10.07 7.95
CA VAL A 43 6.99 10.64 6.69
C VAL A 43 6.02 11.66 6.10
N CYS A 44 4.72 11.35 6.08
CA CYS A 44 3.69 12.28 5.59
C CYS A 44 3.66 13.57 6.40
N ASP A 45 3.70 13.48 7.74
CA ASP A 45 3.72 14.64 8.63
C ASP A 45 4.98 15.50 8.36
N GLN A 46 6.15 14.89 8.18
CA GLN A 46 7.38 15.61 7.82
C GLN A 46 7.30 16.29 6.45
N VAL A 47 6.67 15.65 5.46
CA VAL A 47 6.56 16.18 4.08
C VAL A 47 5.60 17.37 4.03
N VAL A 48 4.50 17.34 4.78
CA VAL A 48 3.52 18.44 4.85
C VAL A 48 4.15 19.73 5.39
N GLU A 49 5.08 19.60 6.33
CA GLU A 49 5.82 20.72 6.92
C GLU A 49 6.91 21.29 5.99
N LEU A 50 7.19 20.65 4.83
CA LEU A 50 8.23 21.13 3.92
C LEU A 50 7.75 22.31 3.06
N PRO A 51 8.65 23.28 2.78
CA PRO A 51 8.45 24.24 1.72
C PRO A 51 8.14 23.56 0.39
N ARG A 52 7.21 24.13 -0.38
CA ARG A 52 6.74 23.57 -1.66
C ARG A 52 7.86 23.17 -2.61
N ASP A 53 8.90 23.98 -2.72
CA ASP A 53 10.04 23.71 -3.62
C ASP A 53 10.92 22.55 -3.15
N LEU A 54 10.95 22.25 -1.85
CA LEU A 54 11.57 21.04 -1.32
C LEU A 54 10.69 19.81 -1.51
N GLY A 55 9.39 19.94 -1.25
CA GLY A 55 8.42 18.85 -1.44
C GLY A 55 8.37 18.35 -2.88
N LYS A 56 8.52 19.22 -3.88
CA LYS A 56 8.59 18.83 -5.30
C LYS A 56 9.67 17.79 -5.60
N GLY A 57 10.82 17.88 -4.93
CA GLY A 57 11.91 16.93 -5.10
C GLY A 57 11.61 15.53 -4.57
N LEU A 58 10.60 15.39 -3.70
CA LEU A 58 10.18 14.12 -3.09
C LEU A 58 9.05 13.42 -3.86
N ILE A 59 8.36 14.13 -4.76
CA ILE A 59 7.24 13.59 -5.55
C ILE A 59 7.54 12.22 -6.17
N PRO A 60 8.62 12.02 -6.96
CA PRO A 60 8.86 10.73 -7.60
C PRO A 60 9.08 9.59 -6.60
N ALA A 61 9.63 9.90 -5.43
CA ALA A 61 9.86 8.91 -4.38
C ALA A 61 8.57 8.56 -3.62
N LEU A 62 7.69 9.55 -3.42
CA LEU A 62 6.35 9.37 -2.83
C LEU A 62 5.44 8.57 -3.78
N GLU A 63 5.43 8.88 -5.07
CA GLU A 63 4.67 8.12 -6.07
C GLU A 63 5.09 6.65 -6.12
N LYS A 64 6.40 6.39 -6.05
CA LYS A 64 6.93 5.03 -5.95
C LYS A 64 6.43 4.33 -4.68
N LEU A 65 6.49 5.01 -3.53
CA LEU A 65 6.03 4.45 -2.26
C LEU A 65 4.53 4.12 -2.31
N ILE A 66 3.71 5.00 -2.89
CA ILE A 66 2.28 4.77 -3.09
C ILE A 66 2.06 3.50 -3.94
N GLY A 67 2.73 3.38 -5.09
CA GLY A 67 2.59 2.18 -5.94
C GLY A 67 3.07 0.89 -5.27
N ASP A 68 4.06 0.97 -4.39
CA ASP A 68 4.49 -0.18 -3.58
C ASP A 68 3.46 -0.55 -2.50
N LEU A 69 2.78 0.43 -1.90
CA LEU A 69 1.69 0.23 -0.94
C LEU A 69 0.42 -0.31 -1.59
N ASP A 70 0.06 0.16 -2.78
CA ASP A 70 -1.09 -0.36 -3.54
C ASP A 70 -0.91 -1.86 -3.83
N ARG A 71 0.28 -2.26 -4.29
CA ARG A 71 0.61 -3.67 -4.49
C ARG A 71 0.58 -4.48 -3.20
N LEU A 72 1.01 -3.88 -2.08
CA LEU A 72 0.92 -4.55 -0.78
C LEU A 72 -0.55 -4.76 -0.39
N ALA A 73 -1.41 -3.76 -0.61
CA ALA A 73 -2.84 -3.85 -0.35
C ALA A 73 -3.52 -4.93 -1.21
N GLU A 74 -3.19 -5.02 -2.50
CA GLU A 74 -3.66 -6.08 -3.40
C GLU A 74 -3.29 -7.48 -2.85
N MET A 75 -2.02 -7.69 -2.48
CA MET A 75 -1.55 -8.98 -1.92
C MET A 75 -2.26 -9.34 -0.62
N VAL A 76 -2.59 -8.35 0.21
CA VAL A 76 -3.35 -8.56 1.44
C VAL A 76 -4.81 -8.91 1.12
N ALA A 77 -5.42 -8.21 0.14
CA ALA A 77 -6.80 -8.47 -0.28
C ALA A 77 -6.96 -9.89 -0.86
N GLU A 78 -6.04 -10.34 -1.71
CA GLU A 78 -6.00 -11.71 -2.26
C GLU A 78 -5.93 -12.80 -1.18
N ARG A 79 -5.44 -12.47 0.02
CA ARG A 79 -5.39 -13.37 1.17
C ARG A 79 -6.65 -13.35 2.01
N MET A 80 -7.33 -12.20 2.07
CA MET A 80 -8.57 -12.04 2.81
C MET A 80 -9.78 -12.50 2.02
N ASP A 81 -9.71 -12.51 0.68
CA ASP A 81 -10.72 -13.12 -0.20
C ASP A 81 -10.37 -14.60 -0.43
N PRO A 82 -11.02 -15.56 0.26
CA PRO A 82 -10.80 -16.96 -0.06
C PRO A 82 -11.33 -17.23 -1.48
N PRO A 83 -10.58 -17.95 -2.34
CA PRO A 83 -11.11 -18.42 -3.62
C PRO A 83 -12.28 -19.39 -3.37
N GLY A 84 -13.49 -18.86 -3.33
CA GLY A 84 -14.68 -19.63 -2.96
C GLY A 84 -15.95 -18.83 -2.62
N ALA A 85 -15.87 -17.50 -2.46
CA ALA A 85 -17.05 -16.67 -2.14
C ALA A 85 -17.95 -16.31 -3.35
N VAL A 86 -17.88 -17.06 -4.45
CA VAL A 86 -18.94 -17.03 -5.48
C VAL A 86 -20.05 -18.00 -5.09
N ALA A 87 -20.94 -17.56 -4.21
CA ALA A 87 -22.23 -18.25 -4.07
C ALA A 87 -22.99 -18.14 -5.41
N PRO A 88 -23.44 -19.24 -6.03
CA PRO A 88 -24.34 -19.15 -7.17
C PRO A 88 -25.66 -18.56 -6.69
N VAL A 89 -26.02 -17.37 -7.20
CA VAL A 89 -27.36 -16.81 -6.98
C VAL A 89 -28.40 -17.73 -7.61
N PRO A 90 -29.28 -18.41 -6.85
CA PRO A 90 -30.36 -19.18 -7.44
C PRO A 90 -31.53 -18.23 -7.64
N GLY A 91 -31.75 -17.78 -8.88
CA GLY A 91 -32.95 -16.99 -9.16
C GLY A 91 -32.88 -16.10 -10.38
N ARG A 92 -32.84 -16.70 -11.57
CA ARG A 92 -33.50 -16.09 -12.72
C ARG A 92 -33.88 -17.15 -13.76
N THR A 93 -34.95 -17.90 -13.48
CA THR A 93 -35.78 -18.42 -14.56
C THR A 93 -36.96 -17.46 -14.69
N ILE A 94 -36.76 -16.45 -15.53
CA ILE A 94 -37.87 -15.79 -16.21
C ILE A 94 -37.57 -15.93 -17.70
N ASP A 95 -38.19 -16.91 -18.32
CA ASP A 95 -38.71 -16.73 -19.68
C ASP A 95 -39.93 -17.64 -19.82
N GLY A 96 -41.09 -16.99 -19.83
CA GLY A 96 -42.35 -17.61 -20.24
C GLY A 96 -42.46 -17.50 -21.75
N ASN A 97 -42.55 -18.66 -22.39
CA ASN A 97 -42.97 -18.92 -23.77
C ASN A 97 -43.36 -20.42 -23.74
N GLU A 98 -44.57 -20.88 -24.02
CA GLU A 98 -45.66 -20.48 -24.94
C GLU A 98 -47.04 -20.72 -24.30
#